data_AF-A0A4T0S8P4-F1
#
_entry.id   AF-A0A4T0S8P4-F1
#
_cell.length_a   1.000
_cell.length_b   1.000
_cell.length_c   1.000
_cell.angle_alpha   90.00
_cell.angle_beta   90.00
_cell.angle_gamma   90.00
#
_symmetry.space_group_name_H-M   'P 1'
#
loop_
_entity.id
_entity.type
_entity.pdbx_description
1 polymer ?
#
loop_
_entity_poly.entity_id
_entity_poly.type
_entity_poly.pdbx_seq_one_letter_code
_entity_poly.pdbx_strand_id
1 'polypeptide(L)'
;MLAYNELLELEVEKREIFLLEYLSNVLEPSEPLRYLLVPQLSRDISGSNYLDCLEVAKSIVNTWDLSSKALFVNSHPRIGQVSGLSKLSREEQASKRTPEDVLIKLDELNRAYEEKYPKQRFITFVNGRTRAEIIPEIESILSQSDGVQEFGSSNWLRELDRNINAIFLIAISRT
;
A
#
# COMPACT_ATOMS: atom_id res chain seq x y z
N MET A 1 -5.98 -19.26 8.58
CA MET A 1 -6.45 -18.78 7.28
C MET A 1 -7.25 -19.90 6.64
N LEU A 2 -8.46 -19.62 6.17
CA LEU A 2 -9.34 -20.60 5.50
C LEU A 2 -8.67 -21.08 4.20
N ALA A 3 -8.88 -22.33 3.77
CA ALA A 3 -8.35 -22.77 2.49
C ALA A 3 -9.02 -21.99 1.34
N TYR A 4 -8.27 -21.67 0.28
CA TYR A 4 -8.78 -20.77 -0.76
C TYR A 4 -9.99 -21.35 -1.51
N ASN A 5 -10.00 -22.66 -1.73
CA ASN A 5 -11.15 -23.36 -2.31
C ASN A 5 -12.40 -23.26 -1.40
N GLU A 6 -12.25 -23.35 -0.09
CA GLU A 6 -13.37 -23.19 0.85
C GLU A 6 -13.89 -21.74 0.84
N LEU A 7 -13.01 -20.74 0.69
CA LEU A 7 -13.39 -19.33 0.57
C LEU A 7 -14.28 -19.05 -0.65
N LEU A 8 -14.01 -19.70 -1.78
CA LEU A 8 -14.79 -19.56 -3.00
C LEU A 8 -16.22 -20.09 -2.85
N GLU A 9 -16.44 -21.13 -2.04
CA GLU A 9 -17.76 -21.74 -1.82
C GLU A 9 -18.65 -20.94 -0.83
N LEU A 10 -18.10 -19.95 -0.14
CA LEU A 10 -18.86 -19.15 0.83
C LEU A 10 -19.87 -18.20 0.17
N GLU A 11 -20.99 -17.96 0.87
CA GLU A 11 -21.88 -16.83 0.59
C GLU A 11 -21.12 -15.50 0.71
N VAL A 12 -21.54 -14.49 -0.05
CA VAL A 12 -20.83 -13.20 -0.19
C VAL A 12 -20.56 -12.55 1.17
N GLU A 13 -21.56 -12.53 2.06
CA GLU A 13 -21.45 -11.88 3.38
C GLU A 13 -20.42 -12.59 4.28
N LYS A 14 -20.36 -13.92 4.23
CA LYS A 14 -19.35 -14.69 4.97
C LYS A 14 -17.97 -14.52 4.35
N ARG A 15 -17.90 -14.54 3.02
CA ARG A 15 -16.66 -14.34 2.27
C ARG A 15 -16.04 -12.98 2.55
N GLU A 16 -16.84 -11.92 2.65
CA GLU A 16 -16.38 -10.57 3.02
C GLU A 16 -15.66 -10.54 4.37
N ILE A 17 -16.15 -11.29 5.38
CA ILE A 17 -15.51 -11.37 6.70
C ILE A 17 -14.10 -11.96 6.59
N PHE A 18 -13.95 -13.09 5.89
CA PHE A 18 -12.66 -13.74 5.73
C PHE A 18 -11.71 -12.94 4.84
N LEU A 19 -12.21 -12.32 3.78
CA LEU A 19 -11.42 -11.42 2.93
C LEU A 19 -10.96 -10.18 3.70
N LEU A 20 -11.82 -9.60 4.53
CA LEU A 20 -11.44 -8.46 5.36
C LEU A 20 -10.32 -8.84 6.32
N GLU A 21 -10.40 -10.00 6.99
CA GLU A 21 -9.34 -10.49 7.88
C GLU A 21 -8.03 -10.72 7.10
N TYR A 22 -8.08 -11.45 5.99
CA TYR A 22 -6.92 -11.73 5.15
C TYR A 22 -6.26 -10.45 4.63
N LEU A 23 -7.04 -9.60 3.95
CA LEU A 23 -6.55 -8.35 3.37
C LEU A 23 -6.05 -7.38 4.43
N SER A 24 -6.68 -7.31 5.61
CA SER A 24 -6.19 -6.45 6.70
C SER A 24 -4.86 -6.92 7.29
N ASN A 25 -4.45 -8.16 7.04
CA ASN A 25 -3.11 -8.63 7.38
C ASN A 25 -2.11 -8.28 6.29
N VAL A 26 -2.38 -8.63 5.03
CA VAL A 26 -1.40 -8.45 3.95
C VAL A 26 -1.37 -7.03 3.39
N LEU A 27 -2.45 -6.27 3.51
CA LEU A 27 -2.52 -4.83 3.21
C LEU A 27 -2.73 -4.03 4.50
N GLU A 28 -2.69 -2.71 4.39
CA GLU A 28 -2.92 -1.83 5.52
C GLU A 28 -4.44 -1.64 5.75
N PRO A 29 -4.95 -1.92 6.97
CA PRO A 29 -6.34 -1.69 7.32
C PRO A 29 -6.75 -0.25 7.02
N SER A 30 -7.80 -0.08 6.22
CA SER A 30 -8.25 1.24 5.77
C SER A 30 -9.71 1.22 5.35
N GLU A 31 -10.34 2.40 5.34
CA GLU A 31 -11.72 2.56 4.89
C GLU A 31 -11.92 2.08 3.43
N PRO A 32 -11.06 2.42 2.44
CA PRO A 32 -11.20 1.87 1.08
C PRO A 32 -11.05 0.35 1.02
N LEU A 33 -10.16 -0.24 1.83
CA LEU A 33 -10.03 -1.69 1.89
C LEU A 33 -11.34 -2.32 2.37
N ARG A 34 -11.91 -1.80 3.46
CA ARG A 34 -13.10 -2.36 4.09
C ARG A 34 -14.37 -2.14 3.28
N TYR A 35 -14.58 -0.93 2.77
CA TYR A 35 -15.88 -0.54 2.21
C TYR A 35 -15.92 -0.56 0.67
N LEU A 36 -14.76 -0.63 -0.01
CA LEU A 36 -14.69 -0.74 -1.47
C LEU A 36 -14.10 -2.09 -1.90
N LEU A 37 -12.88 -2.40 -1.48
CA LEU A 37 -12.14 -3.56 -1.99
C LEU A 37 -12.78 -4.88 -1.55
N VAL A 38 -13.05 -5.05 -0.26
CA VAL A 38 -13.64 -6.29 0.26
C VAL A 38 -14.98 -6.64 -0.41
N PRO A 39 -15.96 -5.71 -0.50
CA PRO A 39 -17.22 -6.01 -1.17
C PRO A 39 -17.06 -6.33 -2.67
N GLN A 40 -16.22 -5.58 -3.38
CA GLN A 40 -15.99 -5.83 -4.82
C GLN A 40 -15.27 -7.15 -5.06
N LEU A 41 -14.19 -7.40 -4.32
CA LEU A 41 -13.44 -8.64 -4.42
C LEU A 41 -14.28 -9.84 -4.02
N SER A 42 -15.12 -9.72 -2.99
CA SER A 42 -16.02 -10.80 -2.60
C SER A 42 -16.93 -11.23 -3.76
N ARG A 43 -17.39 -10.33 -4.62
CA ARG A 43 -18.22 -10.68 -5.78
C ARG A 43 -17.41 -11.23 -6.96
N ASP A 44 -16.23 -10.65 -7.20
CA ASP A 44 -15.43 -10.88 -8.40
C ASP A 44 -14.26 -11.87 -8.17
N ILE A 45 -14.18 -12.49 -6.99
CA ILE A 45 -13.11 -13.40 -6.61
C ILE A 45 -12.97 -14.55 -7.62
N SER A 46 -11.73 -14.83 -8.01
CA SER A 46 -11.42 -15.90 -8.96
C SER A 46 -9.96 -16.35 -8.79
N GLY A 47 -9.54 -17.37 -9.52
CA GLY A 47 -8.20 -17.96 -9.39
C GLY A 47 -8.16 -19.20 -8.52
N SER A 48 -6.96 -19.62 -8.11
CA SER A 48 -6.72 -20.90 -7.44
C SER A 48 -6.08 -20.76 -6.06
N ASN A 49 -5.58 -19.57 -5.71
CA ASN A 49 -4.88 -19.32 -4.45
C ASN A 49 -4.97 -17.83 -4.04
N TYR A 50 -4.46 -17.51 -2.85
CA TYR A 50 -4.47 -16.14 -2.31
C TYR A 50 -3.57 -15.14 -3.06
N LEU A 51 -2.58 -15.59 -3.83
CA LEU A 51 -1.80 -14.70 -4.71
C LEU A 51 -2.65 -14.27 -5.91
N ASP A 52 -3.37 -15.20 -6.54
CA ASP A 52 -4.33 -14.86 -7.61
C ASP A 52 -5.40 -13.89 -7.09
N CYS A 53 -5.85 -14.08 -5.85
CA CYS A 53 -6.77 -13.18 -5.16
C CYS A 53 -6.22 -11.74 -5.05
N LEU A 54 -4.92 -11.59 -4.75
CA LEU A 54 -4.27 -10.27 -4.71
C LEU A 54 -4.14 -9.63 -6.10
N GLU A 55 -3.95 -10.41 -7.16
CA GLU A 55 -3.97 -9.90 -8.55
C GLU A 55 -5.36 -9.41 -8.96
N VAL A 56 -6.42 -10.13 -8.57
CA VAL A 56 -7.80 -9.67 -8.75
C VAL A 56 -8.06 -8.40 -7.95
N ALA A 57 -7.62 -8.36 -6.69
CA ALA A 57 -7.74 -7.18 -5.83
C ALA A 57 -7.04 -5.95 -6.44
N LYS A 58 -5.83 -6.13 -6.98
CA LYS A 58 -5.08 -5.09 -7.69
C LYS A 58 -5.82 -4.59 -8.93
N SER A 59 -6.37 -5.52 -9.71
CA SER A 59 -7.17 -5.21 -10.88
C SER A 59 -8.40 -4.36 -10.51
N ILE A 60 -9.10 -4.72 -9.43
CA ILE A 60 -10.22 -3.95 -8.89
C ILE A 60 -9.78 -2.54 -8.49
N VAL A 61 -8.73 -2.40 -7.68
CA VAL A 61 -8.20 -1.08 -7.25
C VAL A 61 -7.85 -0.21 -8.46
N ASN A 62 -7.32 -0.80 -9.54
CA ASN A 62 -6.99 -0.07 -10.76
C ASN A 62 -8.21 0.49 -11.51
N THR A 63 -9.42 -0.02 -11.26
CA THR A 63 -10.66 0.52 -11.84
C THR A 63 -11.29 1.66 -11.03
N TRP A 64 -10.82 1.89 -9.80
CA TRP A 64 -11.37 2.95 -8.95
C TRP A 64 -11.15 4.35 -9.50
N ASP A 65 -12.01 5.28 -9.08
CA ASP A 65 -11.79 6.69 -9.29
C ASP A 65 -10.52 7.18 -8.56
N LEU A 66 -9.97 8.31 -9.01
CA LEU A 66 -8.71 8.84 -8.50
C LEU A 66 -8.74 9.18 -7.01
N SER A 67 -9.90 9.59 -6.47
CA SER A 67 -10.02 9.95 -5.06
C SER A 67 -9.95 8.71 -4.17
N SER A 68 -10.65 7.65 -4.58
CA SER A 68 -10.61 6.35 -3.89
C SER A 68 -9.20 5.73 -3.92
N LYS A 69 -8.51 5.77 -5.07
CA LYS A 69 -7.11 5.34 -5.18
C LYS A 69 -6.18 6.14 -4.28
N ALA A 70 -6.30 7.47 -4.30
CA ALA A 70 -5.48 8.35 -3.45
C ALA A 70 -5.72 8.08 -1.96
N LEU A 71 -6.98 7.89 -1.54
CA LEU A 71 -7.31 7.57 -0.15
C LEU A 71 -6.70 6.23 0.28
N PHE A 72 -6.71 5.23 -0.60
CA PHE A 72 -6.09 3.93 -0.35
C PHE A 72 -4.57 4.04 -0.16
N VAL A 73 -3.89 4.74 -1.08
CA VAL A 73 -2.45 5.01 -0.97
C VAL A 73 -2.13 5.81 0.31
N ASN A 74 -2.91 6.84 0.60
CA ASN A 74 -2.69 7.68 1.78
C ASN A 74 -3.00 6.97 3.11
N SER A 75 -3.64 5.80 3.09
CA SER A 75 -3.87 5.02 4.31
C SER A 75 -2.63 4.22 4.75
N HIS A 76 -1.67 4.02 3.85
CA HIS A 76 -0.45 3.25 4.15
C HIS A 76 0.49 4.02 5.08
N PRO A 77 1.10 3.42 6.12
CA PRO A 77 2.02 4.14 6.99
C PRO A 77 3.25 4.66 6.23
N ARG A 78 3.84 5.74 6.75
CA ARG A 78 5.10 6.29 6.22
C ARG A 78 6.26 5.33 6.50
N ILE A 79 7.23 5.31 5.59
CA ILE A 79 8.54 4.72 5.89
C ILE A 79 9.22 5.56 6.99
N GLY A 80 9.70 4.92 8.06
CA GLY A 80 10.28 5.62 9.22
C GLY A 80 9.28 5.88 10.35
N GLN A 81 7.98 5.64 10.15
CA GLN A 81 7.01 5.69 11.24
C GLN A 81 7.30 4.57 12.27
N VAL A 82 7.22 4.88 13.56
CA VAL A 82 7.55 3.94 14.66
C VAL A 82 6.36 3.60 15.57
N SER A 83 5.24 4.32 15.44
CA SER A 83 4.01 4.12 16.22
C SER A 83 2.79 3.96 15.31
N GLY A 84 1.74 3.31 15.81
CA GLY A 84 0.49 3.12 15.05
C GLY A 84 0.60 2.22 13.83
N LEU A 85 1.65 1.38 13.75
CA LEU A 85 1.83 0.39 12.68
C LEU A 85 1.08 -0.90 12.97
N SER A 86 0.59 -1.55 11.91
CA SER A 86 0.17 -2.95 11.97
C SER A 86 1.33 -3.85 12.42
N LYS A 87 1.03 -5.11 12.76
CA LYS A 87 2.08 -6.07 13.15
C LYS A 87 3.11 -6.26 12.03
N LEU A 88 2.65 -6.44 10.79
CA LEU A 88 3.52 -6.71 9.65
C LEU A 88 4.31 -5.46 9.23
N SER A 89 3.68 -4.27 9.18
CA SER A 89 4.44 -3.04 8.89
C SER A 89 5.47 -2.74 9.97
N ARG A 90 5.22 -3.12 11.22
CA ARG A 90 6.23 -3.02 12.29
C ARG A 90 7.41 -3.94 12.04
N GLU A 91 7.17 -5.20 11.68
CA GLU A 91 8.22 -6.19 11.39
C GLU A 91 9.08 -5.78 10.18
N GLU A 92 8.44 -5.34 9.10
CA GLU A 92 9.11 -4.86 7.89
C GLU A 92 10.06 -3.71 8.18
N GLN A 93 9.65 -2.80 9.05
CA GLN A 93 10.47 -1.65 9.40
C GLN A 93 11.33 -1.85 10.67
N ALA A 94 11.24 -3.00 11.36
CA ALA A 94 12.01 -3.30 12.57
C ALA A 94 13.32 -4.05 12.29
N SER A 95 13.64 -4.35 11.02
CA SER A 95 14.75 -5.23 10.63
C SER A 95 16.10 -4.83 11.25
N LYS A 96 16.34 -3.52 11.49
CA LYS A 96 17.49 -2.99 12.24
C LYS A 96 17.09 -1.72 12.99
N ARG A 97 17.71 -1.47 14.15
CA ARG A 97 17.61 -0.17 14.84
C ARG A 97 18.02 0.92 13.86
N THR A 98 17.06 1.76 13.49
CA THR A 98 17.31 2.86 12.58
C THR A 98 17.94 4.01 13.36
N PRO A 99 19.07 4.57 12.89
CA PRO A 99 19.65 5.77 13.49
C PRO A 99 18.66 6.94 13.50
N GLU A 100 18.73 7.78 14.53
CA GLU A 100 17.78 8.90 14.71
C GLU A 100 17.86 9.91 13.57
N ASP A 101 19.07 10.18 13.07
CA ASP A 101 19.33 11.04 11.92
C ASP A 101 18.66 10.52 10.64
N VAL A 102 18.60 9.19 10.47
CA VAL A 102 17.88 8.57 9.35
C VAL A 102 16.37 8.74 9.51
N LEU A 103 15.82 8.64 10.73
CA LEU A 103 14.39 8.86 10.97
C LEU A 103 13.99 10.32 10.73
N ILE A 104 14.80 11.28 11.20
CA ILE A 104 14.59 12.71 10.96
C ILE A 104 14.60 13.00 9.45
N LYS A 105 15.62 12.51 8.74
CA LYS A 105 15.72 12.70 7.29
C LYS A 105 14.55 12.08 6.54
N LEU A 106 14.06 10.91 6.96
CA LEU A 106 12.86 10.31 6.37
C LEU A 106 11.59 11.12 6.66
N ASP A 107 11.40 11.70 7.85
CA ASP A 107 10.24 12.55 8.12
C ASP A 107 10.25 13.79 7.20
N GLU A 108 11.40 14.44 7.04
CA GLU A 108 11.58 15.57 6.11
C GLU A 108 11.24 15.18 4.67
N LEU A 109 11.76 14.05 4.19
CA LEU A 109 11.54 13.59 2.83
C LEU A 109 10.10 13.14 2.59
N ASN A 110 9.45 12.50 3.57
CA ASN A 110 8.03 12.16 3.49
C ASN A 110 7.18 13.43 3.37
N ARG A 111 7.47 14.50 4.14
CA ARG A 111 6.76 15.78 4.03
C ARG A 111 6.95 16.42 2.66
N ALA A 112 8.19 16.50 2.19
CA ALA A 112 8.49 17.03 0.86
C ALA A 112 7.78 16.22 -0.25
N TYR A 113 7.69 14.89 -0.10
CA TYR A 113 6.94 14.04 -1.02
C TYR A 113 5.44 14.33 -1.00
N GLU A 114 4.84 14.45 0.18
CA GLU A 114 3.41 14.74 0.34
C GLU A 114 3.03 16.14 -0.16
N GLU A 115 3.93 17.13 -0.01
CA GLU A 115 3.80 18.46 -0.60
C GLU A 115 3.88 18.41 -2.12
N LYS A 116 4.84 17.64 -2.66
CA LYS A 116 5.03 17.49 -4.09
C LYS A 116 3.92 16.68 -4.77
N TYR A 117 3.39 15.66 -4.10
CA TYR A 117 2.34 14.77 -4.59
C TYR A 117 1.15 14.77 -3.62
N PRO A 118 0.27 15.80 -3.69
CA PRO A 118 -0.84 15.94 -2.76
C PRO A 118 -1.71 14.68 -2.69
N LYS A 119 -2.12 14.31 -1.47
CA LYS A 119 -2.94 13.11 -1.17
C LYS A 119 -2.26 11.75 -1.45
N GLN A 120 -0.95 11.72 -1.68
CA GLN A 120 -0.19 10.48 -1.77
C GLN A 120 0.79 10.36 -0.61
N ARG A 121 1.16 9.14 -0.26
CA ARG A 121 2.30 8.84 0.61
C ARG A 121 3.36 8.15 -0.21
N PHE A 122 4.63 8.36 0.15
CA PHE A 122 5.71 7.61 -0.46
C PHE A 122 5.65 6.17 0.05
N ILE A 123 5.40 5.24 -0.87
CA ILE A 123 5.38 3.80 -0.59
C ILE A 123 6.44 3.14 -1.46
N THR A 124 7.24 2.27 -0.86
CA THR A 124 8.21 1.45 -1.58
C THR A 124 8.32 0.09 -0.95
N PHE A 125 8.48 -0.95 -1.78
CA PHE A 125 8.73 -2.29 -1.29
C PHE A 125 10.21 -2.41 -0.91
N VAL A 126 10.51 -2.44 0.39
CA VAL A 126 11.90 -2.37 0.87
C VAL A 126 12.75 -3.55 0.42
N ASN A 127 12.18 -4.76 0.28
CA ASN A 127 12.88 -5.96 -0.21
C ASN A 127 14.27 -6.18 0.45
N GLY A 128 14.35 -6.09 1.77
CA GLY A 128 15.61 -6.25 2.52
C GLY A 128 16.50 -5.00 2.60
N ARG A 129 16.17 -3.92 1.88
CA ARG A 129 16.83 -2.62 2.02
C ARG A 129 16.56 -2.01 3.40
N THR A 130 17.57 -1.40 3.98
CA THR A 130 17.46 -0.58 5.19
C THR A 130 16.78 0.75 4.88
N ARG A 131 16.22 1.39 5.91
CA ARG A 131 15.64 2.74 5.81
C ARG A 131 16.62 3.77 5.24
N ALA A 132 17.91 3.65 5.53
CA ALA A 132 18.94 4.54 4.98
C ALA A 132 19.11 4.34 3.46
N GLU A 133 19.01 3.10 2.98
CA GLU A 133 19.09 2.78 1.54
C GLU A 133 17.84 3.23 0.75
N ILE A 134 16.76 3.61 1.44
CA ILE A 134 15.56 4.17 0.81
C ILE A 134 15.68 5.69 0.57
N ILE A 135 16.52 6.39 1.33
CA ILE A 135 16.69 7.86 1.21
C ILE A 135 17.02 8.28 -0.25
N PRO A 136 17.97 7.64 -0.96
CA PRO A 136 18.26 8.03 -2.34
C PRO A 136 17.10 7.83 -3.31
N GLU A 137 16.19 6.88 -3.04
CA GLU A 137 15.02 6.62 -3.89
C GLU A 137 14.03 7.78 -3.82
N ILE A 138 13.65 8.19 -2.59
CA ILE A 138 12.72 9.31 -2.41
C ILE A 138 13.33 10.64 -2.88
N GLU A 139 14.64 10.86 -2.66
CA GLU A 139 15.36 12.03 -3.18
C GLU A 139 15.36 12.06 -4.71
N SER A 140 15.60 10.92 -5.37
CA SER A 140 15.55 10.84 -6.83
C SER A 140 14.16 11.16 -7.39
N ILE A 141 13.09 10.66 -6.78
CA ILE A 141 11.71 10.97 -7.21
C ILE A 141 11.40 12.47 -7.01
N LEU A 142 11.84 13.04 -5.88
CA LEU A 142 11.69 14.47 -5.62
C LEU A 142 12.46 15.34 -6.63
N SER A 143 13.56 14.87 -7.21
CA SER A 143 14.32 15.61 -8.23
C SER A 143 13.82 15.46 -9.67
N GLN A 144 12.90 14.53 -9.97
CA GLN A 144 12.46 14.24 -11.35
C GLN A 144 11.57 15.32 -11.98
N SER A 145 11.02 16.24 -11.19
CA SER A 145 10.16 17.31 -11.67
C SER A 145 10.14 18.48 -10.71
N ASP A 146 9.93 19.67 -11.23
CA ASP A 146 9.84 20.87 -10.40
C ASP A 146 8.40 21.10 -9.91
N GLY A 147 8.30 21.68 -8.71
CA GLY A 147 7.04 22.13 -8.14
C GLY A 147 6.06 21.02 -7.75
N VAL A 148 4.88 21.45 -7.31
CA VAL A 148 3.77 20.57 -6.93
C VAL A 148 3.21 19.90 -8.18
N GLN A 149 3.02 18.59 -8.11
CA GLN A 149 2.35 17.80 -9.14
C GLN A 149 0.85 17.76 -8.80
N GLU A 150 0.07 18.60 -9.48
CA GLU A 150 -1.36 18.75 -9.22
C GLU A 150 -2.11 17.40 -9.30
N PHE A 151 -3.17 17.27 -8.49
CA PHE A 151 -4.01 16.08 -8.45
C PHE A 151 -4.56 15.77 -9.85
N GLY A 152 -4.28 14.56 -10.35
CA GLY A 152 -4.70 14.12 -11.69
C GLY A 152 -3.77 14.54 -12.84
N SER A 153 -2.69 15.30 -12.57
CA SER A 153 -1.65 15.56 -13.56
C SER A 153 -0.90 14.29 -13.95
N SER A 154 -0.26 14.25 -15.12
CA SER A 154 0.43 13.06 -15.64
C SER A 154 1.52 12.52 -14.70
N ASN A 155 2.30 13.41 -14.06
CA ASN A 155 3.32 12.99 -13.10
C ASN A 155 2.70 12.49 -11.79
N TRP A 156 1.61 13.12 -11.33
CA TRP A 156 0.88 12.66 -10.15
C TRP A 156 0.27 11.27 -10.37
N LEU A 157 -0.30 11.02 -11.56
CA LEU A 157 -0.85 9.71 -11.94
C LEU A 157 0.24 8.64 -12.01
N ARG A 158 1.41 8.95 -12.58
CA ARG A 158 2.54 8.03 -12.62
C ARG A 158 3.00 7.62 -11.22
N GLU A 159 3.08 8.57 -10.30
CA GLU A 159 3.42 8.25 -8.91
C GLU A 159 2.33 7.47 -8.19
N LEU A 160 1.05 7.75 -8.48
CA LEU A 160 -0.06 6.99 -7.93
C LEU A 160 0.03 5.51 -8.35
N ASP A 161 0.28 5.26 -9.63
CA ASP A 161 0.46 3.90 -10.16
C ASP A 161 1.69 3.22 -9.54
N ARG A 162 2.80 3.95 -9.35
CA ARG A 162 4.00 3.44 -8.65
C ARG A 162 3.66 3.00 -7.22
N ASN A 163 2.95 3.86 -6.47
CA ASN A 163 2.55 3.58 -5.09
C ASN A 163 1.58 2.40 -4.99
N ILE A 164 0.56 2.30 -5.86
CA ILE A 164 -0.35 1.15 -5.90
C ILE A 164 0.42 -0.13 -6.20
N ASN A 165 1.34 -0.11 -7.16
CA ASN A 165 2.19 -1.27 -7.45
C ASN A 165 3.04 -1.69 -6.24
N ALA A 166 3.63 -0.72 -5.53
CA ALA A 166 4.41 -0.99 -4.32
C ALA A 166 3.57 -1.63 -3.21
N ILE A 167 2.33 -1.15 -2.98
CA ILE A 167 1.39 -1.74 -2.02
C ILE A 167 1.17 -3.23 -2.30
N PHE A 168 0.91 -3.60 -3.55
CA PHE A 168 0.64 -5.00 -3.89
C PHE A 168 1.90 -5.87 -3.88
N LEU A 169 3.08 -5.33 -4.21
CA LEU A 169 4.35 -6.05 -4.01
C LEU A 169 4.60 -6.36 -2.53
N ILE A 170 4.31 -5.39 -1.66
CA ILE A 170 4.36 -5.59 -0.20
C ILE A 170 3.37 -6.68 0.22
N ALA A 171 2.12 -6.62 -0.22
CA ALA A 171 1.09 -7.60 0.12
C ALA A 171 1.46 -9.03 -0.32
N ILE A 172 1.99 -9.18 -1.53
CA ILE A 172 2.48 -10.45 -2.06
C ILE A 172 3.61 -11.00 -1.18
N SER A 173 4.54 -10.14 -0.73
CA SER A 173 5.63 -10.57 0.15
C SER A 173 5.19 -10.99 1.56
N ARG A 174 3.97 -10.61 1.97
CA ARG A 174 3.36 -10.96 3.25
C ARG A 174 2.51 -12.23 3.19
N THR A 175 2.27 -12.79 2.00
CA THR A 175 1.44 -13.98 1.76
C THR A 175 2.28 -15.25 1.87
#